data_AF-A0A2S9XR82-F1
#
_entry.id   AF-A0A2S9XR82-F1
#
_cell.length_a   1.000
_cell.length_b   1.000
_cell.length_c   1.000
_cell.angle_alpha   90.00
_cell.angle_beta   90.00
_cell.angle_gamma   90.00
#
_symmetry.space_group_name_H-M   'P 1'
#
loop_
_entity.id
_entity.type
_entity.pdbx_description
1 polymer ?
#
loop_
_entity_poly.entity_id
_entity_poly.type
_entity_poly.pdbx_seq_one_letter_code
_entity_poly.pdbx_strand_id
1 'polypeptide(L)'
;MSALPSAPSYPLAAIMLCLACPATVSTPQSEADSKPAPPAGVAVADPDDPRVVRDGEDLYTVDSAPHPAPDAPAPGSGRPDTSNGVCKLFAPKLPEPACCPFETGFDAERIQQLCGHQLYMGESVHQSCGYFFLPDMEGSYPVAIRASQIQHQDPAEAVADHDTRMARTTRNPNFASTPVPGVEGAMWSQANGIHWAFLPGWANVRMVSWTDDACPSDKMPEVLALIAAAKEPPPNAPRPGLVPQARQ
;
A
#
# COMPACT_ATOMS: atom_id res chain seq x y z
N MET A 1 -51.36 36.61 -8.61
CA MET A 1 -50.75 37.67 -9.43
C MET A 1 -49.84 38.49 -8.53
N SER A 2 -48.60 38.72 -8.99
CA SER A 2 -47.58 39.66 -8.44
C SER A 2 -46.88 39.22 -7.14
N ALA A 3 -45.56 39.31 -6.97
CA ALA A 3 -44.41 39.56 -7.85
C ALA A 3 -43.14 39.11 -7.09
N LEU A 4 -42.14 38.57 -7.80
CA LEU A 4 -40.80 38.23 -7.28
C LEU A 4 -39.91 39.48 -7.23
N PRO A 5 -39.00 39.62 -6.25
CA PRO A 5 -37.89 40.56 -6.33
C PRO A 5 -36.60 39.91 -6.87
N SER A 6 -35.89 40.75 -7.63
CA SER A 6 -34.78 40.47 -8.54
C SER A 6 -33.42 40.23 -7.87
N ALA A 7 -32.57 39.45 -8.54
CA ALA A 7 -31.17 39.26 -8.21
C ALA A 7 -30.30 40.48 -8.59
N PRO A 8 -29.22 40.78 -7.84
CA PRO A 8 -28.23 41.76 -8.26
C PRO A 8 -27.17 41.17 -9.20
N SER A 9 -26.99 41.85 -10.32
CA SER A 9 -25.94 41.65 -11.33
C SER A 9 -24.59 42.18 -10.84
N TYR A 10 -23.54 41.37 -10.92
CA TYR A 10 -22.15 41.82 -10.69
C TYR A 10 -21.42 41.98 -12.04
N PRO A 11 -20.66 43.07 -12.23
CA PRO A 11 -19.96 43.33 -13.48
C PRO A 11 -18.68 42.49 -13.61
N LEU A 12 -18.48 41.98 -14.82
CA LEU A 12 -17.23 41.48 -15.37
C LEU A 12 -16.17 42.59 -15.39
N ALA A 13 -15.07 42.40 -14.66
CA ALA A 13 -13.85 43.16 -14.86
C ALA A 13 -12.77 42.22 -15.40
N ALA A 14 -12.49 42.36 -16.69
CA ALA A 14 -11.35 41.77 -17.36
C ALA A 14 -10.09 42.61 -17.09
N ILE A 15 -9.00 41.98 -16.66
CA ILE A 15 -7.64 42.50 -16.84
C ILE A 15 -6.77 41.39 -17.41
N MET A 16 -6.21 41.70 -18.56
CA MET A 16 -5.37 40.90 -19.43
C MET A 16 -3.89 41.18 -19.13
N LEU A 17 -3.04 40.19 -19.49
CA LEU A 17 -1.66 40.27 -19.98
C LEU A 17 -0.49 40.53 -19.02
N CYS A 18 0.38 39.50 -18.91
CA CYS A 18 1.81 39.50 -19.27
C CYS A 18 2.31 38.03 -19.15
N LEU A 19 2.39 37.21 -20.21
CA LEU A 19 3.50 37.06 -21.17
C LEU A 19 4.90 37.02 -20.52
N ALA A 20 5.45 35.82 -20.29
CA ALA A 20 6.86 35.47 -20.50
C ALA A 20 7.14 33.98 -20.20
N CYS A 21 7.29 33.15 -21.24
CA CYS A 21 8.18 32.00 -21.29
C CYS A 21 8.40 31.67 -22.78
N PRO A 22 9.64 31.73 -23.26
CA PRO A 22 10.25 30.46 -23.68
C PRO A 22 11.72 30.39 -23.25
N ALA A 23 12.02 29.46 -22.34
CA ALA A 23 13.39 28.99 -22.15
C ALA A 23 13.68 27.95 -23.24
N THR A 24 14.50 28.34 -24.21
CA THR A 24 15.13 27.47 -25.20
C THR A 24 16.09 26.53 -24.48
N VAL A 25 15.76 25.24 -24.40
CA VAL A 25 16.73 24.21 -23.98
C VAL A 25 17.48 23.74 -25.22
N SER A 26 18.77 24.03 -25.25
CA SER A 26 19.70 23.59 -26.29
C SER A 26 19.80 22.07 -26.31
N THR A 27 19.46 21.47 -27.44
CA THR A 27 19.85 20.10 -27.80
C THR A 27 21.36 20.07 -28.04
N PRO A 28 22.14 19.19 -27.40
CA PRO A 28 23.51 18.94 -27.84
C PRO A 28 23.48 18.21 -29.18
N GLN A 29 24.18 18.84 -30.11
CA GLN A 29 24.46 18.42 -31.46
C GLN A 29 25.20 17.09 -31.48
N SER A 30 24.74 16.19 -32.34
CA SER A 30 25.46 14.99 -32.75
C SER A 30 26.64 15.41 -33.64
N GLU A 31 27.87 15.33 -33.14
CA GLU A 31 29.09 15.18 -33.94
C GLU A 31 29.48 13.69 -33.83
N ALA A 32 29.25 12.87 -34.85
CA ALA A 32 30.09 12.72 -36.05
C ALA A 32 31.49 12.17 -35.69
N ASP A 33 31.62 10.86 -35.91
CA ASP A 33 32.84 10.11 -36.21
C ASP A 33 34.17 10.64 -35.66
N SER A 34 34.60 10.05 -34.56
CA SER A 34 36.02 9.86 -34.29
C SER A 34 36.21 8.49 -33.65
N LYS A 35 36.34 7.46 -34.50
CA LYS A 35 36.80 6.13 -34.09
C LYS A 35 38.22 6.27 -33.55
N PRO A 36 38.49 6.11 -32.24
CA PRO A 36 39.86 6.09 -31.75
C PRO A 36 40.51 4.80 -32.28
N ALA A 37 41.66 4.93 -32.93
CA ALA A 37 42.49 3.76 -33.25
C ALA A 37 42.87 3.07 -31.92
N PRO A 38 42.65 1.74 -31.78
CA PRO A 38 43.03 1.05 -30.56
C PRO A 38 44.56 1.10 -30.39
N PRO A 39 45.06 1.27 -29.16
CA PRO A 39 46.49 1.25 -28.89
C PRO A 39 47.09 -0.08 -29.33
N ALA A 40 48.23 0.00 -30.03
CA ALA A 40 49.03 -1.15 -30.39
C ALA A 40 49.44 -1.90 -29.11
N GLY A 41 48.92 -3.12 -28.92
CA GLY A 41 49.29 -3.98 -27.80
C GLY A 41 48.13 -4.68 -27.06
N VAL A 42 46.88 -4.58 -27.51
CA VAL A 42 45.81 -5.42 -26.95
C VAL A 42 45.91 -6.80 -27.59
N ALA A 43 46.44 -7.78 -26.86
CA ALA A 43 46.28 -9.18 -27.22
C ALA A 43 44.78 -9.43 -27.38
N VAL A 44 44.34 -9.83 -28.57
CA VAL A 44 42.99 -10.35 -28.78
C VAL A 44 42.86 -11.50 -27.79
N ALA A 45 42.03 -11.33 -26.77
CA ALA A 45 41.79 -12.35 -25.76
C ALA A 45 41.32 -13.61 -26.50
N ASP A 46 42.02 -14.72 -26.29
CA ASP A 46 41.65 -16.00 -26.87
C ASP A 46 40.28 -16.39 -26.27
N PRO A 47 39.24 -16.58 -27.09
CA PRO A 47 37.93 -16.99 -26.58
C PRO A 47 37.95 -18.35 -25.88
N ASP A 48 39.01 -19.15 -26.07
CA ASP A 48 39.23 -20.42 -25.38
C ASP A 48 40.06 -20.28 -24.08
N ASP A 49 40.47 -19.07 -23.67
CA ASP A 49 41.16 -18.84 -22.38
C ASP A 49 40.16 -18.96 -21.21
N PRO A 50 40.35 -19.89 -20.24
CA PRO A 50 39.44 -20.09 -19.12
C PRO A 50 39.34 -18.90 -18.17
N ARG A 51 40.18 -17.86 -18.33
CA ARG A 51 40.14 -16.61 -17.55
C ARG A 51 39.29 -15.53 -18.22
N VAL A 52 38.68 -15.83 -19.35
CA VAL A 52 37.86 -14.91 -20.13
C VAL A 52 36.42 -15.41 -20.14
N VAL A 53 35.48 -14.51 -19.83
CA VAL A 53 34.04 -14.74 -19.88
C VAL A 53 33.50 -13.97 -21.08
N ARG A 54 32.71 -14.65 -21.89
CA ARG A 54 31.99 -14.03 -23.01
C ARG A 54 30.64 -13.52 -22.53
N ASP A 55 30.32 -12.27 -22.83
CA ASP A 55 28.99 -11.69 -22.66
C ASP A 55 28.58 -11.06 -24.01
N GLY A 56 27.65 -11.72 -24.70
CA GLY A 56 27.30 -11.41 -26.09
C GLY A 56 28.49 -11.55 -27.05
N GLU A 57 28.84 -10.45 -27.71
CA GLU A 57 29.99 -10.36 -28.63
C GLU A 57 31.28 -9.87 -27.95
N ASP A 58 31.20 -9.48 -26.67
CA ASP A 58 32.33 -8.93 -25.92
C ASP A 58 33.01 -10.00 -25.04
N LEU A 59 34.32 -9.85 -24.86
CA LEU A 59 35.16 -10.72 -24.02
C LEU A 59 35.66 -9.93 -22.81
N TYR A 60 35.32 -10.40 -21.62
CA TYR A 60 35.71 -9.83 -20.34
C TYR A 60 36.68 -10.76 -19.61
N THR A 61 37.59 -10.21 -18.81
CA THR A 61 38.25 -11.06 -17.80
C THR A 61 37.24 -11.39 -16.69
N VAL A 62 37.39 -12.55 -16.03
CA VAL A 62 36.46 -12.99 -14.97
C VAL A 62 36.19 -11.90 -13.92
N ASP A 63 37.22 -11.13 -13.52
CA ASP A 63 37.10 -10.08 -12.51
C ASP A 63 36.42 -8.80 -13.01
N SER A 64 36.34 -8.63 -14.33
CA SER A 64 35.80 -7.42 -14.99
C SER A 64 34.46 -7.66 -15.68
N ALA A 65 33.93 -8.89 -15.60
CA ALA A 65 32.66 -9.23 -16.21
C ALA A 65 31.55 -8.35 -15.59
N PRO A 66 30.69 -7.73 -16.42
CA PRO A 66 29.50 -7.07 -15.94
C PRO A 66 28.73 -8.07 -15.09
N HIS A 67 28.55 -7.75 -13.82
CA HIS A 67 27.65 -8.54 -13.00
C HIS A 67 26.25 -8.22 -13.51
N PRO A 68 25.45 -9.22 -13.91
CA PRO A 68 24.07 -8.95 -14.27
C PRO A 68 23.46 -8.19 -13.09
N ALA A 69 22.89 -7.02 -13.39
CA ALA A 69 22.10 -6.31 -12.40
C ALA A 69 21.07 -7.31 -11.89
N PRO A 70 20.86 -7.42 -10.56
CA PRO A 70 19.81 -8.30 -10.04
C PRO A 70 18.53 -7.95 -10.78
N ASP A 71 17.83 -8.99 -11.27
CA ASP A 71 16.61 -8.81 -12.05
C ASP A 71 15.71 -7.80 -11.32
N ALA A 72 15.25 -6.78 -12.04
CA ALA A 72 14.33 -5.81 -11.47
C ALA A 72 13.12 -6.59 -10.91
N PRO A 73 12.70 -6.33 -9.66
CA PRO A 73 11.62 -7.11 -9.04
C PRO A 73 10.39 -7.07 -9.95
N ALA A 74 9.99 -8.23 -10.45
CA ALA A 74 8.82 -8.32 -11.32
C ALA A 74 7.60 -7.86 -10.50
N PRO A 75 6.75 -6.96 -11.02
CA PRO A 75 5.51 -6.61 -10.33
C PRO A 75 4.75 -7.90 -10.01
N GLY A 76 4.33 -8.06 -8.76
CA GLY A 76 3.62 -9.24 -8.30
C GLY A 76 2.51 -9.66 -9.26
N SER A 77 2.32 -10.97 -9.40
CA SER A 77 1.49 -11.59 -10.44
C SER A 77 0.00 -11.20 -10.44
N GLY A 78 -0.45 -10.44 -9.43
CA GLY A 78 -1.86 -10.11 -9.23
C GLY A 78 -2.72 -11.33 -8.94
N ARG A 79 -2.11 -12.49 -8.64
CA ARG A 79 -2.80 -13.74 -8.30
C ARG A 79 -2.41 -14.19 -6.89
N PRO A 80 -3.32 -14.84 -6.16
CA PRO A 80 -2.98 -15.46 -4.90
C PRO A 80 -1.95 -16.58 -5.06
N ASP A 81 -0.97 -16.64 -4.16
CA ASP A 81 0.03 -17.69 -4.07
C ASP A 81 0.02 -18.33 -2.67
N THR A 82 0.03 -19.66 -2.62
CA THR A 82 0.06 -20.46 -1.38
C THR A 82 1.29 -21.36 -1.29
N SER A 83 2.20 -21.31 -2.27
CA SER A 83 3.38 -22.18 -2.35
C SER A 83 4.45 -21.88 -1.31
N ASN A 84 4.43 -20.67 -0.72
CA ASN A 84 5.37 -20.24 0.31
C ASN A 84 5.16 -20.95 1.68
N GLY A 85 4.02 -21.60 1.90
CA GLY A 85 3.72 -22.32 3.15
C GLY A 85 3.50 -21.43 4.40
N VAL A 86 3.52 -20.10 4.26
CA VAL A 86 3.36 -19.12 5.35
C VAL A 86 1.99 -18.46 5.31
N CYS A 87 1.56 -17.96 4.14
CA CYS A 87 0.27 -17.32 3.95
C CYS A 87 -0.24 -17.49 2.52
N LYS A 88 -1.54 -17.22 2.34
CA LYS A 88 -2.09 -16.90 1.02
C LYS A 88 -1.62 -15.49 0.64
N LEU A 89 -0.52 -15.40 -0.08
CA LEU A 89 0.12 -14.14 -0.49
C LEU A 89 -0.63 -13.54 -1.68
N PHE A 90 -0.97 -12.26 -1.62
CA PHE A 90 -1.60 -11.54 -2.73
C PHE A 90 -0.83 -10.26 -3.06
N ALA A 91 -0.33 -10.17 -4.29
CA ALA A 91 0.58 -9.11 -4.70
C ALA A 91 0.06 -8.36 -5.92
N PRO A 92 -0.83 -7.37 -5.77
CA PRO A 92 -1.22 -6.54 -6.89
C PRO A 92 -0.10 -5.52 -7.12
N LYS A 93 0.84 -5.85 -8.03
CA LYS A 93 1.86 -4.91 -8.54
C LYS A 93 2.89 -4.42 -7.51
N LEU A 94 3.05 -5.11 -6.39
CA LEU A 94 4.15 -4.84 -5.45
C LEU A 94 5.43 -5.52 -5.93
N PRO A 95 6.59 -4.85 -5.87
CA PRO A 95 7.88 -5.43 -6.30
C PRO A 95 8.32 -6.59 -5.40
N GLU A 96 8.04 -6.51 -4.09
CA GLU A 96 8.44 -7.51 -3.10
C GLU A 96 7.27 -7.80 -2.14
N PRO A 97 6.26 -8.56 -2.59
CA PRO A 97 5.15 -8.91 -1.73
C PRO A 97 5.61 -9.90 -0.64
N ALA A 98 5.27 -9.60 0.61
CA ALA A 98 5.53 -10.49 1.73
C ALA A 98 4.27 -10.73 2.57
N CYS A 99 4.24 -11.86 3.26
CA CYS A 99 3.20 -12.15 4.23
C CYS A 99 3.22 -11.15 5.39
N CYS A 100 2.08 -11.01 6.05
CA CYS A 100 2.01 -10.26 7.30
C CYS A 100 2.96 -10.83 8.35
N PRO A 101 3.84 -10.00 8.94
CA PRO A 101 4.83 -10.47 9.91
C PRO A 101 4.22 -10.76 11.29
N PHE A 102 3.01 -10.26 11.56
CA PHE A 102 2.30 -10.44 12.81
C PHE A 102 0.81 -10.67 12.58
N GLU A 103 0.15 -11.34 13.52
CA GLU A 103 -1.29 -11.47 13.55
C GLU A 103 -1.93 -10.16 14.03
N THR A 104 -3.13 -9.87 13.57
CA THR A 104 -3.87 -8.64 13.92
C THR A 104 -5.23 -8.93 14.57
N GLY A 105 -5.57 -10.22 14.75
CA GLY A 105 -6.90 -10.66 15.12
C GLY A 105 -7.88 -10.78 13.95
N PHE A 106 -7.38 -10.66 12.71
CA PHE A 106 -8.19 -10.77 11.50
C PHE A 106 -8.67 -12.21 11.26
N ASP A 107 -9.97 -12.36 10.99
CA ASP A 107 -10.60 -13.60 10.54
C ASP A 107 -11.12 -13.38 9.12
N ALA A 108 -10.38 -13.88 8.13
CA ALA A 108 -10.66 -13.56 6.74
C ALA A 108 -12.01 -14.11 6.27
N GLU A 109 -12.42 -15.29 6.75
CA GLU A 109 -13.68 -15.92 6.33
C GLU A 109 -14.88 -15.16 6.91
N ARG A 110 -14.84 -14.83 8.20
CA ARG A 110 -15.92 -14.07 8.85
C ARG A 110 -16.06 -12.67 8.27
N ILE A 111 -14.95 -11.99 8.06
CA ILE A 111 -14.96 -10.64 7.52
C ILE A 111 -15.40 -10.64 6.05
N GLN A 112 -15.02 -11.65 5.27
CA GLN A 112 -15.55 -11.83 3.91
C GLN A 112 -17.09 -11.89 3.92
N GLN A 113 -17.67 -12.71 4.82
CA GLN A 113 -19.12 -12.87 4.93
C GLN A 113 -19.81 -11.57 5.37
N LEU A 114 -19.27 -10.87 6.37
CA LEU A 114 -19.87 -9.65 6.91
C LEU A 114 -19.84 -8.48 5.92
N CYS A 115 -18.74 -8.33 5.20
CA CYS A 115 -18.56 -7.25 4.23
C CYS A 115 -19.15 -7.59 2.85
N GLY A 116 -19.69 -8.79 2.64
CA GLY A 116 -20.37 -9.19 1.41
C GLY A 116 -19.44 -9.48 0.24
N HIS A 117 -18.18 -9.86 0.50
CA HIS A 117 -17.21 -10.13 -0.57
C HIS A 117 -17.32 -11.55 -1.11
N GLN A 118 -17.03 -11.73 -2.40
CA GLN A 118 -17.08 -13.05 -3.03
C GLN A 118 -15.86 -13.92 -2.72
N LEU A 119 -14.68 -13.32 -2.63
CA LEU A 119 -13.45 -14.09 -2.48
C LEU A 119 -12.40 -13.34 -1.68
N TYR A 120 -11.89 -13.97 -0.62
CA TYR A 120 -10.62 -13.58 -0.01
C TYR A 120 -9.45 -13.91 -0.94
N MET A 121 -8.73 -12.88 -1.38
CA MET A 121 -7.60 -12.98 -2.30
C MET A 121 -6.31 -13.33 -1.59
N GLY A 122 -6.14 -12.95 -0.33
CA GLY A 122 -4.91 -13.15 0.40
C GLY A 122 -4.45 -11.89 1.10
N GLU A 123 -3.23 -11.94 1.64
CA GLU A 123 -2.62 -10.83 2.36
C GLU A 123 -1.33 -10.36 1.68
N SER A 124 -0.95 -9.12 1.95
CA SER A 124 0.39 -8.64 1.67
C SER A 124 0.74 -7.46 2.56
N VAL A 125 2.02 -7.37 2.93
CA VAL A 125 2.56 -6.26 3.72
C VAL A 125 3.26 -5.24 2.81
N HIS A 126 2.99 -3.96 3.08
CA HIS A 126 3.81 -2.86 2.61
C HIS A 126 4.11 -1.92 3.78
N GLN A 127 3.20 -0.98 4.08
CA GLN A 127 3.28 -0.14 5.29
C GLN A 127 2.46 -0.73 6.45
N SER A 128 1.47 -1.54 6.11
CA SER A 128 0.59 -2.25 7.03
C SER A 128 0.27 -3.61 6.42
N CYS A 129 -0.26 -4.51 7.23
CA CYS A 129 -0.94 -5.69 6.72
C CYS A 129 -2.15 -5.26 5.89
N GLY A 130 -2.25 -5.74 4.65
CA GLY A 130 -3.45 -5.60 3.83
C GLY A 130 -4.09 -6.97 3.61
N TYR A 131 -5.39 -7.06 3.83
CA TYR A 131 -6.22 -8.25 3.59
C TYR A 131 -7.14 -7.95 2.42
N PHE A 132 -6.93 -8.64 1.31
CA PHE A 132 -7.52 -8.30 0.02
C PHE A 132 -8.71 -9.19 -0.31
N PHE A 133 -9.74 -8.59 -0.89
CA PHE A 133 -10.97 -9.26 -1.27
C PHE A 133 -11.38 -8.86 -2.69
N LEU A 134 -12.01 -9.77 -3.41
CA LEU A 134 -12.79 -9.44 -4.60
C LEU A 134 -14.24 -9.17 -4.16
N PRO A 135 -14.76 -7.96 -4.41
CA PRO A 135 -16.15 -7.62 -4.11
C PRO A 135 -17.13 -8.51 -4.91
N ASP A 136 -16.84 -8.72 -6.19
CA ASP A 136 -17.65 -9.52 -7.11
C ASP A 136 -16.78 -10.37 -8.04
N MET A 137 -17.42 -11.27 -8.79
CA MET A 137 -16.78 -12.11 -9.80
C MET A 137 -16.82 -11.47 -11.21
N GLU A 138 -17.31 -10.24 -11.35
CA GLU A 138 -17.50 -9.55 -12.62
C GLU A 138 -16.26 -8.75 -13.06
N GLY A 139 -15.18 -8.82 -12.28
CA GLY A 139 -13.90 -8.21 -12.60
C GLY A 139 -13.64 -6.89 -11.87
N SER A 140 -14.38 -6.60 -10.80
CA SER A 140 -14.06 -5.47 -9.92
C SER A 140 -12.63 -5.54 -9.38
N TYR A 141 -12.06 -4.36 -9.14
CA TYR A 141 -10.74 -4.28 -8.55
C TYR A 141 -10.74 -4.82 -7.10
N PRO A 142 -9.69 -5.54 -6.68
CA PRO A 142 -9.58 -5.99 -5.31
C PRO A 142 -9.57 -4.81 -4.33
N VAL A 143 -10.36 -4.95 -3.28
CA VAL A 143 -10.44 -4.00 -2.15
C VAL A 143 -9.66 -4.56 -0.96
N ALA A 144 -9.28 -3.70 -0.01
CA ALA A 144 -8.48 -4.13 1.12
C ALA A 144 -8.91 -3.50 2.44
N ILE A 145 -8.95 -4.33 3.49
CA ILE A 145 -8.92 -3.87 4.87
C ILE A 145 -7.47 -3.96 5.34
N ARG A 146 -6.98 -2.90 5.97
CA ARG A 146 -5.61 -2.80 6.44
C ARG A 146 -5.56 -2.83 7.95
N ALA A 147 -4.56 -3.49 8.52
CA ALA A 147 -4.33 -3.50 9.96
C ALA A 147 -2.84 -3.36 10.30
N SER A 148 -2.57 -2.77 11.45
CA SER A 148 -1.22 -2.63 12.01
C SER A 148 -1.28 -2.58 13.52
N GLN A 149 -0.20 -2.95 14.20
CA GLN A 149 0.02 -2.59 15.60
C GLN A 149 0.74 -1.25 15.63
N ILE A 150 0.25 -0.30 16.43
CA ILE A 150 0.89 0.99 16.65
C ILE A 150 1.55 1.01 18.03
N GLN A 151 2.61 1.80 18.19
CA GLN A 151 3.41 1.84 19.42
C GLN A 151 2.73 2.66 20.53
N HIS A 152 1.50 2.29 20.86
CA HIS A 152 0.72 2.82 21.97
C HIS A 152 0.08 1.65 22.72
N GLN A 153 0.00 1.75 24.04
CA GLN A 153 -0.72 0.78 24.87
C GLN A 153 -2.17 1.22 25.12
N ASP A 154 -2.44 2.53 25.07
CA ASP A 154 -3.76 3.12 25.30
C ASP A 154 -4.36 3.64 23.97
N PRO A 155 -5.56 3.18 23.56
CA PRO A 155 -6.27 3.73 22.42
C PRO A 155 -6.51 5.25 22.50
N ALA A 156 -6.70 5.81 23.70
CA ALA A 156 -6.96 7.25 23.85
C ALA A 156 -5.76 8.10 23.43
N GLU A 157 -4.54 7.68 23.81
CA GLU A 157 -3.30 8.35 23.40
C GLU A 157 -3.07 8.21 21.89
N ALA A 158 -3.23 7.00 21.35
CA ALA A 158 -3.13 6.73 19.92
C ALA A 158 -4.08 7.60 19.08
N VAL A 159 -5.32 7.74 19.56
CA VAL A 159 -6.36 8.57 18.94
C VAL A 159 -6.00 10.04 19.00
N ALA A 160 -5.51 10.55 20.14
CA ALA A 160 -5.14 11.96 20.27
C ALA A 160 -4.01 12.36 19.28
N ASP A 161 -3.02 11.48 19.10
CA ASP A 161 -1.94 11.68 18.13
C ASP A 161 -2.44 11.61 16.68
N HIS A 162 -3.31 10.63 16.40
CA HIS A 162 -3.95 10.50 15.10
C HIS A 162 -4.80 11.73 14.76
N ASP A 163 -5.69 12.15 15.66
CA ASP A 163 -6.60 13.28 15.48
C ASP A 163 -5.82 14.58 15.27
N THR A 164 -4.75 14.80 16.04
CA THR A 164 -3.85 15.95 15.87
C THR A 164 -3.23 15.97 14.48
N ARG A 165 -2.74 14.81 14.00
CA ARG A 165 -2.16 14.69 12.66
C ARG A 165 -3.23 14.93 11.59
N MET A 166 -4.42 14.34 11.74
CA MET A 166 -5.50 14.46 10.78
C MET A 166 -6.06 15.87 10.72
N ALA A 167 -6.19 16.57 11.84
CA ALA A 167 -6.61 17.97 11.87
C ALA A 167 -5.70 18.87 11.03
N ARG A 168 -4.37 18.62 11.08
CA ARG A 168 -3.38 19.34 10.27
C ARG A 168 -3.46 18.96 8.80
N THR A 169 -3.44 17.66 8.48
CA THR A 169 -3.40 17.17 7.09
C THR A 169 -4.68 17.47 6.32
N THR A 170 -5.84 17.38 6.98
CA THR A 170 -7.16 17.66 6.37
C THR A 170 -7.57 19.13 6.48
N ARG A 171 -6.78 19.97 7.17
CA ARG A 171 -7.11 21.37 7.50
C ARG A 171 -8.45 21.51 8.22
N ASN A 172 -8.81 20.52 9.04
CA ASN A 172 -10.02 20.51 9.85
C ASN A 172 -9.65 20.54 11.35
N PRO A 173 -9.66 21.72 12.01
CA PRO A 173 -9.31 21.82 13.43
C PRO A 173 -10.29 21.10 14.36
N ASN A 174 -11.47 20.72 13.86
CA ASN A 174 -12.50 19.99 14.60
C ASN A 174 -12.50 18.48 14.29
N PHE A 175 -11.45 17.96 13.64
CA PHE A 175 -11.33 16.53 13.42
C PHE A 175 -11.23 15.82 14.79
N ALA A 176 -12.11 14.86 15.01
CA ALA A 176 -12.16 14.09 16.24
C ALA A 176 -12.66 12.68 15.96
N SER A 177 -12.04 11.71 16.61
CA SER A 177 -12.52 10.35 16.68
C SER A 177 -13.70 10.23 17.64
N THR A 178 -14.56 9.24 17.38
CA THR A 178 -15.74 8.92 18.21
C THR A 178 -15.70 7.45 18.63
N PRO A 179 -16.45 7.05 19.67
CA PRO A 179 -16.52 5.64 20.05
C PRO A 179 -17.09 4.75 18.94
N VAL A 180 -16.54 3.54 18.79
CA VAL A 180 -17.11 2.51 17.92
C VAL A 180 -18.35 1.93 18.60
N PRO A 181 -19.53 1.90 17.94
CA PRO A 181 -20.72 1.29 18.50
C PRO A 181 -20.49 -0.18 18.86
N GLY A 182 -20.79 -0.57 20.11
CA GLY A 182 -20.73 -1.96 20.55
C GLY A 182 -19.32 -2.53 20.81
N VAL A 183 -18.26 -1.73 20.69
CA VAL A 183 -16.88 -2.17 20.97
C VAL A 183 -16.28 -1.28 22.06
N GLU A 184 -16.25 -1.79 23.29
CA GLU A 184 -15.78 -1.05 24.46
C GLU A 184 -14.32 -0.59 24.31
N GLY A 185 -14.06 0.68 24.60
CA GLY A 185 -12.73 1.28 24.52
C GLY A 185 -12.19 1.51 23.10
N ALA A 186 -12.91 1.08 22.05
CA ALA A 186 -12.51 1.33 20.68
C ALA A 186 -13.02 2.68 20.19
N MET A 187 -12.19 3.33 19.38
CA MET A 187 -12.46 4.64 18.80
C MET A 187 -12.27 4.59 17.29
N TRP A 188 -13.02 5.36 16.53
CA TRP A 188 -12.86 5.47 15.08
C TRP A 188 -13.01 6.90 14.57
N SER A 189 -12.49 7.14 13.38
CA SER A 189 -12.62 8.41 12.67
C SER A 189 -12.63 8.18 11.17
N GLN A 190 -12.96 9.22 10.41
CA GLN A 190 -12.95 9.18 8.96
C GLN A 190 -12.56 10.52 8.34
N ALA A 191 -11.87 10.46 7.21
CA ALA A 191 -11.60 11.60 6.35
C ALA A 191 -11.29 11.12 4.94
N ASN A 192 -11.76 11.86 3.94
CA ASN A 192 -11.45 11.60 2.52
C ASN A 192 -11.78 10.16 2.07
N GLY A 193 -12.88 9.59 2.58
CA GLY A 193 -13.32 8.22 2.24
C GLY A 193 -12.51 7.10 2.87
N ILE A 194 -11.57 7.41 3.77
CA ILE A 194 -10.82 6.43 4.55
C ILE A 194 -11.29 6.51 6.00
N HIS A 195 -11.50 5.35 6.59
CA HIS A 195 -11.84 5.18 7.98
C HIS A 195 -10.66 4.58 8.73
N TRP A 196 -10.55 4.91 10.01
CA TRP A 196 -9.59 4.31 10.94
C TRP A 196 -10.30 3.92 12.22
N ALA A 197 -9.96 2.76 12.77
CA ALA A 197 -10.40 2.32 14.09
C ALA A 197 -9.20 1.90 14.92
N PHE A 198 -9.24 2.23 16.21
CA PHE A 198 -8.21 1.95 17.21
C PHE A 198 -8.80 0.98 18.22
N LEU A 199 -8.27 -0.24 18.24
CA LEU A 199 -8.83 -1.35 19.01
C LEU A 199 -7.96 -1.66 20.24
N PRO A 200 -8.58 -1.76 21.44
CA PRO A 200 -7.90 -2.17 22.66
C PRO A 200 -7.64 -3.68 22.72
N GLY A 201 -7.13 -4.14 23.87
CA GLY A 201 -7.16 -5.55 24.30
C GLY A 201 -5.85 -6.32 24.15
N TRP A 202 -4.87 -5.77 23.43
CA TRP A 202 -3.53 -6.34 23.26
C TRP A 202 -2.48 -5.42 23.90
N ALA A 203 -1.23 -5.88 24.00
CA ALA A 203 -0.12 -5.07 24.51
C ALA A 203 0.09 -3.79 23.70
N ASN A 204 -0.20 -3.81 22.40
CA ASN A 204 -0.17 -2.65 21.52
C ASN A 204 -1.55 -2.44 20.87
N VAL A 205 -1.96 -1.19 20.74
CA VAL A 205 -3.19 -0.80 20.06
C VAL A 205 -3.12 -1.28 18.61
N ARG A 206 -4.24 -1.87 18.15
CA ARG A 206 -4.38 -2.28 16.75
C ARG A 206 -5.13 -1.19 16.01
N MET A 207 -4.53 -0.66 14.95
CA MET A 207 -5.17 0.28 14.04
C MET A 207 -5.68 -0.49 12.82
N VAL A 208 -6.98 -0.39 12.54
CA VAL A 208 -7.64 -0.95 11.35
C VAL A 208 -8.07 0.20 10.44
N SER A 209 -7.83 0.11 9.14
CA SER A 209 -8.28 1.10 8.17
C SER A 209 -8.94 0.46 6.95
N TRP A 210 -9.96 1.12 6.42
CA TRP A 210 -10.74 0.65 5.28
C TRP A 210 -11.38 1.83 4.53
N THR A 211 -11.92 1.54 3.35
CA THR A 211 -12.87 2.40 2.61
C THR A 211 -14.23 1.70 2.58
N ASP A 212 -15.31 2.42 2.32
CA ASP A 212 -16.66 1.80 2.25
C ASP A 212 -16.75 0.66 1.21
N ASP A 213 -15.97 0.72 0.13
CA ASP A 213 -15.88 -0.36 -0.87
C ASP A 213 -15.24 -1.63 -0.28
N ALA A 214 -14.32 -1.49 0.67
CA ALA A 214 -13.68 -2.60 1.35
C ALA A 214 -14.56 -3.21 2.45
N CYS A 215 -15.43 -2.41 3.07
CA CYS A 215 -16.51 -2.91 3.90
C CYS A 215 -17.47 -1.76 4.25
N PRO A 216 -18.79 -1.95 4.09
CA PRO A 216 -19.76 -0.91 4.44
C PRO A 216 -19.66 -0.48 5.91
N SER A 217 -19.72 0.83 6.15
CA SER A 217 -19.65 1.42 7.49
C SER A 217 -20.70 0.89 8.48
N ASP A 218 -21.87 0.43 8.03
CA ASP A 218 -22.90 -0.17 8.91
C ASP A 218 -22.56 -1.59 9.36
N LYS A 219 -21.68 -2.31 8.64
CA LYS A 219 -21.19 -3.65 8.99
C LYS A 219 -19.91 -3.62 9.79
N MET A 220 -19.14 -2.55 9.67
CA MET A 220 -17.83 -2.45 10.30
C MET A 220 -17.83 -2.58 11.82
N PRO A 221 -18.82 -2.09 12.60
CA PRO A 221 -18.85 -2.33 14.04
C PRO A 221 -18.77 -3.82 14.42
N GLU A 222 -19.44 -4.70 13.67
CA GLU A 222 -19.39 -6.15 13.89
C GLU A 222 -18.01 -6.74 13.52
N VAL A 223 -17.43 -6.28 12.42
CA VAL A 223 -16.06 -6.65 12.02
C VAL A 223 -15.03 -6.22 13.07
N LEU A 224 -15.13 -4.99 13.56
CA LEU A 224 -14.22 -4.46 14.59
C LEU A 224 -14.41 -5.19 15.92
N ALA A 225 -15.64 -5.58 16.28
CA ALA A 225 -15.89 -6.40 17.45
C ALA A 225 -15.20 -7.77 17.34
N LEU A 226 -15.27 -8.44 16.19
CA LEU A 226 -14.57 -9.70 15.94
C LEU A 226 -13.06 -9.55 16.10
N ILE A 227 -12.47 -8.51 15.50
CA ILE A 227 -11.03 -8.26 15.62
C ILE A 227 -10.67 -7.93 17.07
N ALA A 228 -11.42 -7.06 17.73
CA ALA A 228 -11.16 -6.65 19.11
C ALA A 228 -11.18 -7.84 20.08
N ALA A 229 -12.12 -8.77 19.90
CA ALA A 229 -12.28 -9.97 20.73
C ALA A 229 -11.17 -11.02 20.53
N ALA A 230 -10.42 -10.96 19.44
CA ALA A 230 -9.34 -11.91 19.18
C ALA A 230 -8.25 -11.83 20.25
N LYS A 231 -7.73 -12.98 20.71
CA LYS A 231 -6.60 -13.04 21.66
C LYS A 231 -5.27 -12.72 20.98
N GLU A 232 -4.40 -12.04 21.72
CA GLU A 232 -3.03 -11.78 21.29
C GLU A 232 -2.27 -13.11 21.12
N PRO A 233 -1.52 -13.32 20.01
CA PRO A 233 -0.70 -14.50 19.86
C PRO A 233 0.38 -14.54 20.97
N PRO A 234 0.59 -15.69 21.62
CA PRO A 234 1.76 -15.87 22.48
C PRO A 234 3.07 -15.58 21.73
N PRO A 235 4.14 -15.18 22.43
CA PRO A 235 5.44 -15.00 21.81
C PRO A 235 5.86 -16.24 21.02
N ASN A 236 6.25 -16.04 19.75
CA ASN A 236 6.65 -17.10 18.81
C ASN A 236 5.56 -18.13 18.47
N ALA A 237 4.28 -17.82 18.71
CA ALA A 237 3.21 -18.72 18.29
C ALA A 237 3.21 -18.89 16.76
N PRO A 238 3.12 -20.13 16.24
CA PRO A 238 2.96 -20.33 14.81
C PRO A 238 1.60 -19.81 14.38
N ARG A 239 1.52 -19.26 13.16
CA ARG A 239 0.26 -18.81 12.58
C ARG A 239 -0.76 -19.95 12.53
N PRO A 240 -2.07 -19.68 12.74
CA PRO A 240 -3.10 -20.71 12.70
C PRO A 240 -3.24 -21.44 11.34
N GLY A 241 -2.88 -20.76 10.25
CA GLY A 241 -2.90 -21.33 8.90
C GLY A 241 -2.53 -20.29 7.84
N LEU A 242 -2.65 -20.69 6.57
CA LEU A 242 -2.35 -19.82 5.42
C LEU A 242 -3.36 -18.67 5.26
N VAL A 243 -4.60 -18.90 5.70
CA VAL A 243 -5.67 -17.91 5.75
C VAL A 243 -5.77 -17.40 7.20
N PRO A 244 -5.79 -16.07 7.43
CA PRO A 244 -5.92 -15.51 8.77
C PRO A 244 -7.19 -16.01 9.48
N GLN A 245 -7.01 -16.47 10.72
CA GLN A 245 -8.08 -16.88 11.63
C GLN A 245 -7.83 -16.22 12.99
N ALA A 246 -8.86 -15.62 13.57
CA ALA A 246 -8.76 -14.99 14.88
C ALA A 246 -8.57 -16.05 15.98
N ARG A 247 -7.61 -15.81 16.88
CA ARG A 247 -7.42 -16.65 18.08
C ARG A 247 -8.55 -16.37 19.08
N GLN A 248 -9.13 -17.43 19.62
CA GLN A 248 -10.26 -17.38 20.57
C GLN A 248 -9.83 -17.61 22.01
#